data_AF-A0A8B3N978-F1
#
_entry.id   AF-A0A8B3N978-F1
#
_cell.length_a   1.000
_cell.length_b   1.000
_cell.length_c   1.000
_cell.angle_alpha   90.00
_cell.angle_beta   90.00
_cell.angle_gamma   90.00
#
_symmetry.space_group_name_H-M   'P 1'
#
loop_
_entity.id
_entity.type
_entity.pdbx_description
1 polymer ?
#
loop_
_entity_poly.entity_id
_entity_poly.type
_entity_poly.pdbx_seq_one_letter_code
_entity_poly.pdbx_strand_id
1 'polypeptide(L)'
;MAVYALWNNKGGVGKSYLTFQIAAEYARTHPHQRVLVVDLCPQANASSMILGGMEQGETSIERLASQTPSRTISGYIADRIVSPYVNPRSGANYVTQA
;
A
#
# COMPACT_ATOMS: atom_id res chain seq x y z
N MET A 1 2.85 11.62 -15.04
CA MET A 1 2.42 11.06 -13.74
C MET A 1 3.50 11.40 -12.73
N ALA A 2 3.19 12.16 -11.69
CA ALA A 2 4.17 12.45 -10.64
C ALA A 2 4.25 11.28 -9.65
N VAL A 3 5.46 10.95 -9.19
CA VAL A 3 5.72 9.88 -8.23
C VAL A 3 6.55 10.47 -7.10
N TYR A 4 6.08 10.29 -5.86
CA TYR A 4 6.72 10.80 -4.66
C TYR A 4 7.06 9.65 -3.72
N ALA A 5 8.21 9.73 -3.06
CA ALA A 5 8.64 8.77 -2.05
C ALA A 5 8.83 9.48 -0.71
N LEU A 6 8.14 9.03 0.33
CA LEU A 6 8.30 9.54 1.69
C LEU A 6 9.15 8.55 2.50
N TRP A 7 10.38 8.96 2.82
CA TRP A 7 11.35 8.09 3.49
C TRP A 7 12.17 8.84 4.53
N ASN A 8 12.56 8.12 5.60
CA ASN A 8 13.43 8.60 6.68
C ASN A 8 13.93 7.40 7.48
N ASN A 9 15.23 7.35 7.75
CA ASN A 9 15.90 6.32 8.56
C ASN A 9 15.30 6.16 9.97
N LYS A 10 14.79 7.24 10.57
CA LYS A 10 14.23 7.20 11.92
C LYS A 10 12.78 6.71 11.90
N GLY A 11 12.50 5.64 12.64
CA GLY A 11 11.14 5.18 12.93
C GLY A 11 10.34 6.21 13.76
N GLY A 12 9.01 6.16 13.69
CA GLY A 12 8.16 7.00 14.55
C GLY A 12 8.12 8.50 14.24
N VAL A 13 8.70 8.97 13.13
CA VAL A 13 8.69 10.39 12.74
C VAL A 13 7.46 10.84 11.94
N GLY A 14 6.40 10.01 11.89
CA GLY A 14 5.14 10.38 11.23
C GLY A 14 5.07 10.18 9.71
N LYS A 15 6.00 9.44 9.08
CA LYS A 15 6.01 9.23 7.62
C LYS A 15 4.71 8.65 7.06
N SER A 16 4.22 7.57 7.65
CA SER A 16 3.00 6.89 7.20
C SER A 16 1.77 7.77 7.41
N TYR A 17 1.74 8.52 8.52
CA TYR A 17 0.66 9.48 8.79
C TYR A 17 0.66 10.62 7.78
N LEU A 18 1.83 11.21 7.50
CA LEU A 18 1.96 12.24 6.47
C LEU A 18 1.58 11.71 5.09
N THR A 19 1.94 10.46 4.77
CA THR A 19 1.54 9.80 3.52
C THR A 19 0.02 9.69 3.41
N PHE A 20 -0.65 9.23 4.47
CA PHE A 20 -2.11 9.16 4.54
C PHE A 20 -2.75 10.54 4.34
N GLN A 21 -2.28 11.56 5.08
CA GLN A 21 -2.82 12.92 4.99
C GLN A 21 -2.67 13.51 3.57
N ILE A 22 -1.49 13.39 2.96
CA ILE A 22 -1.25 13.89 1.60
C ILE A 22 -2.14 13.14 0.59
N ALA A 23 -2.20 11.81 0.67
CA ALA A 23 -2.97 11.00 -0.26
C ALA A 23 -4.48 11.30 -0.18
N ALA A 24 -5.01 11.37 1.05
CA ALA A 24 -6.42 11.67 1.29
C ALA A 24 -6.79 13.10 0.84
N GLU A 25 -5.99 14.10 1.21
CA GLU A 25 -6.26 15.49 0.83
C GLU A 25 -6.12 15.71 -0.68
N TYR A 26 -5.14 15.08 -1.32
CA TYR A 26 -5.00 15.15 -2.78
C TYR A 26 -6.19 14.52 -3.50
N ALA A 27 -6.61 13.32 -3.08
CA ALA A 27 -7.79 12.66 -3.65
C ALA A 27 -9.07 13.49 -3.47
N ARG A 28 -9.24 14.10 -2.29
CA ARG A 28 -10.40 14.96 -1.96
C ARG A 28 -10.46 16.23 -2.81
N THR A 29 -9.30 16.87 -3.04
CA THR A 29 -9.21 18.13 -3.80
C THR A 29 -9.13 17.92 -5.32
N HIS A 30 -8.82 16.70 -5.78
CA HIS A 30 -8.70 16.34 -7.18
C HIS A 30 -9.56 15.11 -7.52
N PRO A 31 -10.91 15.22 -7.49
CA PRO A 31 -11.82 14.07 -7.57
C PRO A 31 -11.76 13.28 -8.89
N HIS A 32 -11.19 13.88 -9.94
CA HIS A 32 -11.00 13.23 -11.25
C HIS A 32 -9.64 12.55 -11.41
N GLN A 33 -8.78 12.61 -10.40
CA GLN A 33 -7.46 12.00 -10.41
C GLN A 33 -7.40 10.76 -9.52
N ARG A 34 -6.68 9.74 -9.99
CA ARG A 34 -6.46 8.51 -9.23
C ARG A 34 -5.18 8.62 -8.41
N VAL A 35 -5.29 8.38 -7.11
CA VAL A 35 -4.15 8.31 -6.19
C VAL A 35 -3.86 6.85 -5.88
N LEU A 36 -2.59 6.44 -6.05
CA LEU A 36 -2.12 5.11 -5.67
C LEU A 36 -1.09 5.26 -4.56
N VAL A 37 -1.36 4.64 -3.41
CA VAL A 37 -0.41 4.55 -2.30
C VAL A 37 0.25 3.18 -2.34
N VAL A 38 1.58 3.16 -2.35
CA VAL A 38 2.39 1.93 -2.27
C VAL A 38 3.05 1.89 -0.91
N ASP A 39 2.50 1.11 0.01
CA ASP A 39 3.07 0.96 1.36
C ASP A 39 4.15 -0.13 1.37
N LEU A 40 5.41 0.30 1.40
CA LEU A 40 6.58 -0.58 1.50
C LEU A 40 7.02 -0.80 2.97
N CYS A 41 6.29 -0.25 3.95
CA CYS A 41 6.61 -0.46 5.35
C CYS A 41 6.13 -1.85 5.80
N PRO A 42 6.99 -2.69 6.40
CA PRO A 42 6.55 -4.00 6.91
C PRO A 42 5.43 -3.94 7.95
N GLN A 43 5.27 -2.79 8.63
CA GLN A 43 4.22 -2.56 9.63
C GLN A 43 2.87 -2.18 9.00
N ALA A 44 2.80 -1.96 7.69
CA ALA A 44 1.58 -1.61 6.95
C ALA A 44 0.79 -0.41 7.54
N ASN A 45 1.49 0.52 8.21
CA ASN A 45 0.85 1.63 8.94
C ASN A 45 0.03 2.54 8.01
N ALA A 46 0.51 2.81 6.79
CA ALA A 46 -0.25 3.65 5.86
C ALA A 46 -1.47 2.87 5.34
N SER A 47 -1.31 1.58 5.05
CA SER A 47 -2.43 0.71 4.69
C SER A 47 -3.49 0.64 5.80
N SER A 48 -3.11 0.50 7.07
CA SER A 48 -4.07 0.43 8.19
C SER A 48 -4.92 1.70 8.27
N MET A 49 -4.28 2.88 8.22
CA MET A 49 -5.00 4.16 8.21
C MET A 49 -5.96 4.30 7.03
N ILE A 50 -5.53 3.91 5.81
CA ILE A 50 -6.34 4.00 4.60
C ILE A 50 -7.52 3.02 4.63
N LEU A 51 -7.33 1.81 5.16
CA LEU A 51 -8.31 0.73 5.14
C LEU A 51 -9.28 0.71 6.34
N GLY A 52 -9.35 1.80 7.11
CA GLY A 52 -10.31 1.93 8.21
C GLY A 52 -9.70 2.16 9.60
N GLY A 53 -8.42 2.53 9.68
CA GLY A 53 -7.75 2.83 10.94
C GLY A 53 -7.36 1.58 11.74
N MET A 54 -7.04 1.75 13.02
CA MET A 54 -6.41 0.71 13.85
C MET A 54 -7.17 -0.61 13.85
N GLU A 55 -8.49 -0.62 14.04
CA GLU A 55 -9.25 -1.88 14.15
C GLU A 55 -9.64 -2.47 12.78
N GLN A 56 -10.37 -1.69 11.96
CA GLN A 56 -10.89 -2.17 10.68
C GLN A 56 -9.78 -2.33 9.63
N GLY A 57 -8.76 -1.47 9.70
CA GLY A 57 -7.60 -1.53 8.83
C GLY A 57 -6.74 -2.77 9.11
N GLU A 58 -6.48 -3.10 10.39
CA GLU A 58 -5.77 -4.34 10.76
C GLU A 58 -6.52 -5.58 10.28
N THR A 59 -7.83 -5.64 10.54
CA THR A 59 -8.68 -6.74 10.04
C THR A 59 -8.60 -6.88 8.52
N SER A 60 -8.61 -5.75 7.80
CA SER A 60 -8.49 -5.73 6.34
C SER A 60 -7.12 -6.20 5.85
N ILE A 61 -6.04 -5.81 6.53
CA ILE A 61 -4.68 -6.25 6.23
C ILE A 61 -4.53 -7.75 6.45
N GLU A 62 -4.99 -8.28 7.58
CA GLU A 62 -4.96 -9.72 7.88
C GLU A 62 -5.73 -10.53 6.84
N ARG A 63 -6.90 -10.05 6.42
CA ARG A 63 -7.70 -10.66 5.36
C ARG A 63 -6.96 -10.67 4.01
N LEU A 64 -6.28 -9.59 3.64
CA LEU A 64 -5.49 -9.54 2.39
C LEU A 64 -4.25 -10.43 2.47
N ALA A 65 -3.60 -10.47 3.64
CA ALA A 65 -2.41 -11.27 3.89
C ALA A 65 -2.68 -12.77 3.82
N SER A 66 -3.85 -13.21 4.31
CA SER A 66 -4.29 -14.61 4.36
C SER A 66 -4.85 -15.17 3.03
N GLN A 67 -4.99 -14.33 2.00
CA GLN A 67 -5.39 -14.79 0.67
C GLN A 67 -4.30 -15.62 -0.02
N THR A 68 -4.70 -16.45 -0.98
CA THR A 68 -3.79 -17.25 -1.81
C THR A 68 -3.99 -16.89 -3.29
N PRO A 69 -3.02 -16.19 -3.93
CA PRO A 69 -1.81 -15.62 -3.35
C PRO A 69 -2.11 -14.42 -2.45
N SER A 70 -1.19 -14.12 -1.52
CA SER A 70 -1.31 -12.99 -0.59
C SER A 70 -1.43 -11.68 -1.37
N ARG A 71 -2.47 -10.87 -1.12
CA ARG A 71 -2.72 -9.61 -1.85
C ARG A 71 -2.03 -8.42 -1.16
N THR A 72 -0.73 -8.56 -0.96
CA THR A 72 0.14 -7.58 -0.30
C THR A 72 1.38 -7.30 -1.15
N ILE A 73 2.16 -6.28 -0.79
CA ILE A 73 3.47 -6.05 -1.42
C ILE A 73 4.41 -7.24 -1.21
N SER A 74 4.38 -7.90 -0.05
CA SER A 74 5.19 -9.10 0.16
C SER A 74 4.75 -10.26 -0.73
N GLY A 75 3.44 -10.44 -0.94
CA GLY A 75 2.91 -11.41 -1.90
C GLY A 75 3.32 -11.12 -3.34
N TYR A 76 3.33 -9.84 -3.75
CA TYR A 76 3.86 -9.44 -5.05
C TYR A 76 5.35 -9.76 -5.18
N ILE A 77 6.16 -9.42 -4.18
CA ILE A 77 7.59 -9.71 -4.19
C ILE A 77 7.84 -11.21 -4.26
N ALA A 78 7.08 -12.03 -3.52
CA ALA A 78 7.20 -13.48 -3.56
C ALA A 78 6.92 -14.05 -4.97
N ASP A 79 5.86 -13.58 -5.63
CA ASP A 79 5.53 -13.96 -7.02
C ASP A 79 6.65 -13.55 -7.99
N ARG A 80 7.24 -12.37 -7.80
CA ARG A 80 8.36 -11.87 -8.62
C ARG A 80 9.66 -12.64 -8.40
N ILE A 81 9.94 -13.12 -7.19
CA ILE A 81 11.15 -13.90 -6.89
C ILE A 81 11.16 -15.23 -7.65
N VAL A 82 9.99 -15.84 -7.89
CA VAL A 82 9.88 -17.09 -8.66
C VAL A 82 10.21 -16.88 -10.14
N SER A 83 9.92 -15.69 -10.69
CA SER A 83 10.13 -15.40 -12.11
C SER A 83 10.75 -14.01 -12.35
N PRO A 84 11.98 -13.75 -11.89
CA PRO A 84 12.52 -12.39 -11.80
C PRO A 84 12.68 -11.71 -13.16
N TYR A 85 12.86 -12.48 -14.23
CA TYR A 85 13.12 -11.95 -15.58
C TYR A 85 11.90 -11.92 -16.50
N VAL A 86 10.78 -12.55 -16.12
CA VAL A 86 9.56 -12.55 -16.92
C VAL A 86 8.48 -11.78 -16.15
N ASN A 87 7.78 -10.89 -16.84
CA ASN A 87 6.65 -10.19 -16.24
C ASN A 87 5.46 -11.16 -16.09
N PRO A 88 5.03 -11.50 -14.86
CA PRO A 88 3.92 -12.43 -14.64
C PRO A 88 2.55 -11.86 -15.05
N ARG A 89 2.49 -10.57 -15.39
CA ARG A 89 1.26 -9.81 -15.69
C ARG A 89 0.24 -9.83 -14.53
N SER A 90 0.70 -10.13 -13.31
CA SER A 90 -0.09 -10.24 -12.09
C SER A 90 -0.16 -8.95 -11.26
N GLY A 91 0.63 -7.92 -11.59
CA GLY A 91 0.80 -6.73 -10.75
C GLY A 91 -0.51 -6.02 -10.35
N ALA A 92 -1.48 -5.95 -11.26
CA ALA A 92 -2.79 -5.36 -10.99
C ALA A 92 -3.59 -6.15 -9.93
N ASN A 93 -3.31 -7.44 -9.75
CA ASN A 93 -3.98 -8.29 -8.77
C ASN A 93 -3.65 -7.90 -7.33
N TYR A 94 -2.58 -7.14 -7.08
CA TYR A 94 -2.18 -6.72 -5.73
C TYR A 94 -2.74 -5.35 -5.32
N VAL A 95 -3.53 -4.70 -6.19
CA VAL A 95 -4.17 -3.42 -5.89
C VAL A 95 -5.45 -3.65 -5.08
N THR A 96 -5.59 -2.90 -3.99
CA THR A 96 -6.79 -2.82 -3.14
C THR A 96 -7.42 -1.43 -3.28
N GLN A 97 -8.75 -1.39 -3.34
CA GLN A 97 -9.53 -0.15 -3.28
C GLN A 97 -9.94 0.10 -1.83
N ALA A 98 -9.82 1.35 -1.37
CA ALA A 98 -10.26 1.81 -0.07
C ALA A 98 -11.63 2.50 -0.19
#